data_AF-A0A965ZXB7-F1
#
_entry.id   AF-A0A965ZXB7-F1
#
_cell.length_a   1.000
_cell.length_b   1.000
_cell.length_c   1.000
_cell.angle_alpha   90.00
_cell.angle_beta   90.00
_cell.angle_gamma   90.00
#
_symmetry.space_group_name_H-M   'P 1'
#
loop_
_entity.id
_entity.type
_entity.pdbx_description
1 polymer ?
#
loop_
_entity_poly.entity_id
_entity_poly.type
_entity_poly.pdbx_seq_one_letter_code
_entity_poly.pdbx_strand_id
1 'polypeptide(L)'
;MQVAAVFFAVLALSATAPVQGREPSLEELEMEHRLDQASRIFEKHDLSIEQMSADFNYRCLRAIGDSAFCECLVKKRPYILRFEQYVGISSRTKAELDYDTLSDNGKKIVDEVILVRDECIAR
;
A
#
# COMPACT_ATOMS: atom_id res chain seq x y z
N MET A 1 47.27 -39.49 -20.35
CA MET A 1 48.26 -39.28 -19.27
C MET A 1 49.33 -38.34 -19.78
N GLN A 2 49.32 -37.09 -19.35
CA GLN A 2 50.45 -36.17 -19.53
C GLN A 2 50.41 -35.16 -18.38
N VAL A 3 51.49 -35.19 -17.61
CA VAL A 3 51.76 -34.40 -16.41
C VAL A 3 52.41 -33.10 -16.86
N ALA A 4 51.90 -31.96 -16.41
CA ALA A 4 52.71 -30.76 -16.16
C ALA A 4 51.88 -29.77 -15.35
N ALA A 5 52.08 -29.81 -14.04
CA ALA A 5 51.72 -28.74 -13.14
C ALA A 5 52.48 -27.47 -13.55
N VAL A 6 51.76 -26.37 -13.77
CA VAL A 6 52.34 -25.03 -13.74
C VAL A 6 51.55 -24.23 -12.73
N PHE A 7 52.00 -24.33 -11.48
CA PHE A 7 51.72 -23.35 -10.44
C PHE A 7 52.26 -22.00 -10.91
N PHE A 8 51.38 -21.04 -11.17
CA PHE A 8 51.76 -19.62 -11.18
C PHE A 8 50.93 -18.91 -10.11
N ALA A 9 51.51 -18.87 -8.91
CA ALA A 9 51.13 -17.94 -7.86
C ALA A 9 51.47 -16.52 -8.34
N VAL A 10 50.45 -15.73 -8.68
CA VAL A 10 50.57 -14.28 -8.77
C VAL A 10 50.02 -13.70 -7.47
N LEU A 11 50.89 -13.71 -6.45
CA LEU A 11 50.82 -12.82 -5.30
C LEU A 11 51.11 -11.40 -5.79
N ALA A 12 50.08 -10.68 -6.24
CA ALA A 12 50.15 -9.25 -6.50
C ALA A 12 49.47 -8.50 -5.35
N LEU A 13 50.29 -8.21 -4.35
CA LEU A 13 50.36 -6.95 -3.61
C LEU A 13 49.03 -6.19 -3.44
N SER A 14 48.48 -6.33 -2.24
CA SER A 14 47.52 -5.44 -1.61
C SER A 14 47.87 -3.97 -1.79
N ALA A 15 47.20 -3.31 -2.73
CA ALA A 15 46.91 -1.89 -2.64
C ALA A 15 45.61 -1.73 -1.84
N THR A 16 45.67 -1.97 -0.53
CA THR A 16 44.68 -1.40 0.39
C THR A 16 44.92 0.11 0.37
N ALA A 17 44.33 0.81 -0.60
CA ALA A 17 44.03 2.22 -0.39
C ALA A 17 43.23 2.29 0.91
N PRO A 18 43.63 3.11 1.90
CA PRO A 18 42.76 3.34 3.02
C PRO A 18 41.49 3.94 2.42
N VAL A 19 40.38 3.21 2.48
CA VAL A 19 39.06 3.84 2.50
C VAL A 19 39.14 4.78 3.69
N GLN A 20 39.46 6.05 3.43
CA GLN A 20 39.24 7.11 4.40
C GLN A 20 37.74 7.05 4.66
N GLY A 21 37.38 6.43 5.79
CA GLY A 21 36.05 6.57 6.35
C GLY A 21 35.85 8.06 6.57
N ARG A 22 35.22 8.72 5.59
CA ARG A 22 34.64 10.04 5.79
C ARG A 22 33.59 9.82 6.86
N GLU A 23 33.90 10.23 8.09
CA GLU A 23 32.88 10.28 9.13
C GLU A 23 31.74 11.13 8.58
N PRO A 24 30.52 10.58 8.49
CA PRO A 24 29.37 11.35 8.06
C PRO A 24 29.29 12.60 8.93
N SER A 25 29.05 13.76 8.32
CA SER A 25 28.75 14.93 9.15
C SER A 25 27.47 14.64 9.95
N LEU A 26 27.34 15.23 11.13
CA LEU A 26 26.14 15.06 11.96
C LEU A 26 24.85 15.32 11.16
N GLU A 27 24.90 16.32 10.27
CA GLU A 27 23.81 16.69 9.36
C GLU A 27 23.47 15.58 8.34
N GLU A 28 24.47 14.86 7.84
CA GLU A 28 24.28 13.74 6.90
C GLU A 28 23.62 12.54 7.59
N LEU A 29 24.03 12.25 8.83
CA LEU A 29 23.44 11.18 9.65
C LEU A 29 21.99 11.51 10.06
N GLU A 30 21.70 12.77 10.41
CA GLU A 30 20.35 13.23 10.71
C GLU A 30 19.43 13.16 9.49
N MET A 31 19.92 13.54 8.31
CA MET A 31 19.18 13.43 7.06
C MET A 31 18.87 11.98 6.71
N GLU A 32 19.83 11.08 6.82
CA GLU A 32 19.64 9.64 6.62
C GLU A 32 18.58 9.09 7.59
N HIS A 33 18.66 9.45 8.87
CA HIS A 33 17.68 9.02 9.87
C HIS A 33 16.26 9.51 9.54
N ARG A 34 16.10 10.75 9.05
CA ARG A 34 14.80 11.29 8.63
C ARG A 34 14.23 10.55 7.42
N LEU A 35 15.07 10.20 6.44
CA LEU A 35 14.66 9.43 5.27
C LEU A 35 14.23 8.01 5.64
N ASP A 36 14.97 7.36 6.54
CA ASP A 36 14.62 6.04 7.07
C ASP A 36 13.29 6.08 7.84
N GLN A 37 13.09 7.08 8.71
CA GLN A 37 11.81 7.27 9.40
C GLN A 37 10.65 7.49 8.41
N ALA A 38 10.82 8.35 7.42
CA ALA A 38 9.80 8.60 6.40
C ALA A 38 9.46 7.32 5.64
N SER A 39 10.46 6.55 5.22
CA SER A 39 10.28 5.29 4.49
C SER A 39 9.51 4.26 5.31
N ARG A 40 9.85 4.10 6.60
CA ARG A 40 9.12 3.20 7.52
C ARG A 40 7.66 3.62 7.72
N ILE A 41 7.39 4.93 7.73
CA ILE A 41 6.01 5.43 7.83
C ILE A 41 5.22 5.01 6.59
N PHE A 42 5.76 5.23 5.39
CA PHE A 42 5.10 4.82 4.14
C PHE A 42 4.88 3.30 4.09
N GLU A 43 5.89 2.49 4.40
CA GLU A 43 5.79 1.03 4.43
C GLU A 43 4.69 0.57 5.41
N LYS A 44 4.62 1.17 6.60
CA LYS A 44 3.57 0.86 7.58
C LYS A 44 2.18 1.23 7.07
N HIS A 45 2.04 2.34 6.33
CA HIS A 45 0.77 2.74 5.74
C HIS A 45 0.34 1.80 4.61
N ASP A 46 1.27 1.37 3.76
CA ASP A 46 0.99 0.43 2.68
C ASP A 46 0.49 -0.91 3.22
N LEU A 47 1.19 -1.47 4.23
CA LEU A 47 0.75 -2.68 4.92
C LEU A 47 -0.64 -2.54 5.54
N SER A 48 -0.95 -1.37 6.10
CA SER A 48 -2.28 -1.09 6.66
C SER A 48 -3.36 -1.05 5.58
N ILE A 49 -3.08 -0.47 4.41
CA ILE A 49 -4.03 -0.40 3.29
C ILE A 49 -4.28 -1.79 2.71
N GLU A 50 -3.24 -2.61 2.56
CA GLU A 50 -3.35 -4.00 2.11
C GLU A 50 -4.21 -4.82 3.06
N GLN A 51 -3.97 -4.71 4.37
CA GLN A 51 -4.77 -5.40 5.38
C GLN A 51 -6.24 -4.98 5.36
N MET A 52 -6.52 -3.68 5.23
CA MET A 52 -7.89 -3.16 5.10
C MET A 52 -8.57 -3.64 3.82
N SER A 53 -7.81 -3.76 2.73
CA SER A 53 -8.30 -4.27 1.45
C SER A 53 -8.65 -5.76 1.54
N ALA A 54 -7.80 -6.55 2.18
CA ALA A 54 -8.01 -7.97 2.41
C ALA A 54 -9.21 -8.24 3.34
N ASP A 55 -9.32 -7.54 4.48
CA ASP A 55 -10.46 -7.68 5.40
C ASP A 55 -11.78 -7.30 4.72
N PHE A 56 -11.81 -6.21 3.95
CA PHE A 56 -12.99 -5.86 3.17
C PHE A 56 -13.34 -6.94 2.15
N ASN A 57 -12.37 -7.45 1.40
CA ASN A 57 -12.61 -8.48 0.40
C ASN A 57 -13.23 -9.73 1.04
N TYR A 58 -12.65 -10.17 2.15
CA TYR A 58 -13.17 -11.31 2.91
C TYR A 58 -14.61 -11.10 3.37
N ARG A 59 -14.92 -9.94 3.96
CA ARG A 59 -16.29 -9.61 4.42
C ARG A 59 -17.27 -9.51 3.26
N CYS A 60 -16.85 -8.90 2.16
CA CYS A 60 -17.64 -8.80 0.94
C CYS A 60 -17.98 -10.17 0.38
N LEU A 61 -16.98 -11.03 0.19
CA LEU A 61 -17.19 -12.40 -0.30
C LEU A 61 -18.10 -13.19 0.62
N ARG A 62 -17.94 -13.05 1.94
CA ARG A 62 -18.79 -13.72 2.92
C ARG A 62 -20.25 -13.25 2.87
N ALA A 63 -20.49 -11.97 2.62
CA ALA A 63 -21.84 -11.39 2.66
C ALA A 63 -22.56 -11.45 1.30
N ILE A 64 -21.84 -11.29 0.20
CA ILE A 64 -22.39 -11.12 -1.15
C ILE A 64 -22.13 -12.36 -2.02
N GLY A 65 -20.99 -13.04 -1.84
CA GLY A 65 -20.66 -14.26 -2.57
C GLY A 65 -20.19 -14.09 -4.01
N ASP A 66 -20.17 -12.86 -4.53
CA ASP A 66 -19.71 -12.54 -5.89
C ASP A 66 -18.27 -12.04 -5.86
N SER A 67 -17.35 -12.85 -6.39
CA SER A 67 -15.93 -12.51 -6.41
C SER A 67 -15.59 -11.36 -7.34
N ALA A 68 -16.22 -11.27 -8.51
CA ALA A 68 -15.94 -10.21 -9.48
C ALA A 68 -16.40 -8.85 -8.94
N PHE A 69 -17.58 -8.82 -8.33
CA PHE A 69 -18.10 -7.65 -7.63
C PHE A 69 -17.21 -7.25 -6.44
N CYS A 70 -16.78 -8.20 -5.60
CA CYS A 70 -15.92 -7.88 -4.45
C CYS A 70 -14.53 -7.39 -4.86
N GLU A 71 -13.92 -7.99 -5.89
CA GLU A 71 -12.66 -7.51 -6.46
C GLU A 71 -12.80 -6.10 -7.07
N CYS A 72 -13.94 -5.80 -7.68
CA CYS A 72 -14.25 -4.45 -8.13
C CYS A 72 -14.18 -3.45 -6.97
N LEU A 73 -14.93 -3.74 -5.90
CA LEU A 73 -15.04 -2.85 -4.75
C LEU A 73 -13.70 -2.65 -4.06
N VAL A 74 -12.86 -3.69 -3.99
CA VAL A 74 -11.51 -3.57 -3.43
C VAL A 74 -10.66 -2.57 -4.18
N LYS A 75 -10.79 -2.51 -5.51
CA LYS A 75 -9.99 -1.63 -6.36
C LYS A 75 -10.51 -0.20 -6.43
N LYS A 76 -11.83 -0.01 -6.30
CA LYS A 76 -12.49 1.27 -6.62
C LYS A 76 -13.11 2.00 -5.44
N ARG A 77 -13.38 1.33 -4.32
CA ARG A 77 -14.02 2.01 -3.18
C ARG A 77 -13.10 3.10 -2.60
N PRO A 78 -13.67 4.11 -1.92
CA PRO A 78 -12.89 4.98 -1.06
C PRO A 78 -12.17 4.15 0.02
N TYR A 79 -10.84 4.16 0.02
CA TYR A 79 -10.02 3.31 0.92
C TYR A 79 -10.30 3.52 2.42
N ILE A 80 -10.82 4.70 2.78
CA ILE A 80 -11.18 5.04 4.16
C ILE A 80 -12.39 4.25 4.69
N LEU A 81 -13.19 3.64 3.80
CA LEU A 81 -14.39 2.93 4.19
C LEU A 81 -14.11 1.46 4.49
N ARG A 82 -14.52 1.05 5.70
CA ARG A 82 -14.69 -0.36 6.07
C ARG A 82 -15.95 -0.93 5.43
N PHE A 83 -16.03 -2.26 5.39
CA PHE A 83 -17.14 -2.97 4.74
C PHE A 83 -18.52 -2.55 5.26
N GLU A 84 -18.70 -2.47 6.57
CA GLU A 84 -19.98 -2.11 7.19
C GLU A 84 -20.40 -0.68 6.84
N GLN A 85 -19.44 0.24 6.70
CA GLN A 85 -19.71 1.62 6.30
C GLN A 85 -20.12 1.69 4.83
N TYR A 86 -19.42 0.98 3.96
CA TYR A 86 -19.78 0.86 2.55
C TYR A 86 -21.21 0.30 2.40
N VAL A 87 -21.53 -0.79 3.10
CA VAL A 87 -22.89 -1.38 3.07
C VAL A 87 -23.92 -0.38 3.58
N GLY A 88 -23.66 0.28 4.72
CA GLY A 88 -24.60 1.24 5.31
C GLY A 88 -24.92 2.43 4.40
N ILE A 89 -23.97 2.86 3.57
CA ILE A 89 -24.19 3.92 2.57
C ILE A 89 -24.88 3.34 1.32
N SER A 90 -24.34 2.26 0.76
CA SER A 90 -24.80 1.69 -0.52
C SER A 90 -26.19 1.06 -0.47
N SER A 91 -26.68 0.69 0.73
CA SER A 91 -28.00 0.09 0.94
C SER A 91 -29.11 1.12 1.22
N ARG A 92 -28.80 2.42 1.20
CA ARG A 92 -29.74 3.50 1.54
C ARG A 92 -29.83 4.52 0.43
N THR A 93 -30.97 5.18 0.34
CA THR A 93 -31.17 6.35 -0.51
C THR A 93 -30.48 7.58 0.09
N LYS A 94 -30.23 8.60 -0.73
CA LYS A 94 -29.67 9.88 -0.25
C LYS A 94 -30.55 10.53 0.82
N ALA A 95 -31.87 10.39 0.71
CA ALA A 95 -32.81 10.89 1.71
C ALA A 95 -32.64 10.19 3.07
N GLU A 96 -32.50 8.86 3.09
CA GLU A 96 -32.26 8.07 4.30
C GLU A 96 -30.87 8.28 4.94
N LEU A 97 -29.96 8.96 4.22
CA LEU A 97 -28.63 9.35 4.69
C LEU A 97 -28.57 10.81 5.14
N ASP A 98 -29.71 11.51 5.16
CA ASP A 98 -29.80 12.95 5.45
C ASP A 98 -28.81 13.76 4.60
N TYR A 99 -28.66 13.38 3.32
CA TYR A 99 -27.58 13.83 2.43
C TYR A 99 -27.37 15.35 2.41
N ASP A 100 -28.45 16.12 2.42
CA ASP A 100 -28.39 17.59 2.35
C ASP A 100 -27.72 18.23 3.58
N THR A 101 -27.79 17.54 4.72
CA THR A 101 -27.19 17.97 5.99
C THR A 101 -25.72 17.59 6.12
N LEU A 102 -25.23 16.71 5.25
CA LEU A 102 -23.83 16.30 5.25
C LEU A 102 -22.91 17.46 4.82
N SER A 103 -21.70 17.47 5.36
CA SER A 103 -20.61 18.30 4.84
C SER A 103 -20.30 17.94 3.39
N ASP A 104 -19.64 18.85 2.65
CA ASP A 104 -19.23 18.61 1.26
C ASP A 104 -18.40 17.33 1.11
N ASN A 105 -17.55 17.02 2.10
CA ASN A 105 -16.78 15.78 2.11
C ASN A 105 -17.68 14.54 2.31
N GLY A 106 -18.66 14.63 3.21
CA GLY A 106 -19.64 13.54 3.41
C GLY A 106 -20.47 13.28 2.16
N LYS A 107 -20.91 14.34 1.48
CA LYS A 107 -21.63 14.27 0.20
C LYS A 107 -20.81 13.56 -0.87
N LYS A 108 -19.55 13.96 -1.05
CA LYS A 108 -18.62 13.32 -1.99
C LYS A 108 -18.45 11.83 -1.71
N ILE A 109 -18.28 11.44 -0.45
CA ILE A 109 -18.16 10.02 -0.07
C ILE A 109 -19.43 9.24 -0.46
N VAL A 110 -20.62 9.78 -0.17
CA VAL A 110 -21.89 9.13 -0.55
C VAL A 110 -22.00 8.98 -2.07
N ASP A 111 -21.71 10.05 -2.82
CA ASP A 111 -21.75 10.05 -4.28
C ASP A 111 -20.78 9.01 -4.87
N GLU A 112 -19.55 8.97 -4.37
CA GLU A 112 -18.52 8.03 -4.82
C GLU A 112 -18.90 6.58 -4.50
N VAL A 113 -19.46 6.30 -3.32
CA VAL A 113 -19.96 4.96 -3.00
C VAL A 113 -21.05 4.51 -3.96
N ILE A 114 -22.02 5.38 -4.26
CA ILE A 114 -23.12 5.06 -5.18
C ILE A 114 -22.57 4.79 -6.58
N LEU A 115 -21.70 5.67 -7.09
CA LEU A 115 -21.06 5.51 -8.39
C LEU A 115 -20.30 4.18 -8.49
N VAL A 116 -19.43 3.91 -7.51
CA VAL A 116 -18.61 2.70 -7.49
C VAL A 116 -19.47 1.45 -7.43
N ARG A 117 -20.53 1.44 -6.61
CA ARG A 117 -21.49 0.33 -6.56
C ARG A 117 -22.05 0.05 -7.94
N ASP A 118 -22.57 1.07 -8.61
CA ASP A 118 -23.24 0.91 -9.90
C ASP A 118 -22.26 0.44 -10.98
N GLU A 119 -21.02 0.97 -10.98
CA GLU A 119 -19.93 0.50 -11.84
C GLU A 119 -19.49 -0.94 -11.56
N CYS A 120 -19.62 -1.41 -10.32
CA CYS A 120 -19.27 -2.78 -9.95
C CYS A 120 -20.37 -3.78 -10.31
N ILE A 121 -21.64 -3.36 -10.29
CA ILE A 121 -22.78 -4.20 -10.66
C ILE A 121 -22.87 -4.40 -12.17
N ALA A 122 -22.55 -3.37 -12.97
CA ALA A 122 -22.69 -3.41 -14.43
C ALA A 122 -21.60 -4.22 -15.18
N ARG A 123 -20.92 -5.14 -14.49
CA ARG A 123 -19.73 -5.85 -15.00
C ARG A 123 -20.04 -7.23 -15.54
#